data_AF-S4RXB9-F1
#
_entry.id   AF-S4RXB9-F1
#
_cell.length_a   1.000
_cell.length_b   1.000
_cell.length_c   1.000
_cell.angle_alpha   90.00
_cell.angle_beta   90.00
_cell.angle_gamma   90.00
#
_symmetry.space_group_name_H-M   'P 1'
#
loop_
_entity.id
_entity.type
_entity.pdbx_description
1 polymer ?
#
loop_
_entity_poly.entity_id
_entity_poly.type
_entity_poly.pdbx_seq_one_letter_code
_entity_poly.pdbx_strand_id
1 'polypeptide(L)'
;QARSTMSGEPWNELALPAPSAQSSVLLPRDPQLLELCAALGGAANEARGALQSHRLRLDGGVLRSVLRVFRSRMRKHKPYRAVQQVDKCFTRLFDLKLELRLKELHGSCTSLPESMAGDAVYVPSRPFLEWMALLVMGASKLVLHTVAMCERAFLLVLHHLHLEEYITLNLLLTAVLSRLCVMCKPILLALVGLYSELRAVLRTVSSLHGVSMAKGFEFPDALAEWLGPDF
;
A
#
# COMPACT_ATOMS: atom_id res chain seq x y z
N GLN A 1 3.96 -23.28 17.19
CA GLN A 1 5.19 -23.11 16.41
C GLN A 1 5.07 -23.92 15.12
N ALA A 2 4.69 -23.28 14.03
CA ALA A 2 4.72 -23.88 12.70
C ALA A 2 5.53 -22.92 11.81
N ARG A 3 6.80 -23.28 11.58
CA ARG A 3 7.63 -22.67 10.54
C ARG A 3 7.17 -23.27 9.21
N SER A 4 6.29 -22.56 8.51
CA SER A 4 6.00 -22.83 7.11
C SER A 4 7.23 -22.48 6.28
N THR A 5 7.70 -23.48 5.55
CA THR A 5 8.73 -23.47 4.51
C THR A 5 8.72 -22.20 3.66
N MET A 6 9.88 -21.57 3.50
CA MET A 6 10.12 -20.39 2.65
C MET A 6 10.00 -20.71 1.15
N SER A 7 8.80 -20.97 0.65
CA SER A 7 8.39 -20.36 -0.62
C SER A 7 8.03 -18.91 -0.28
N GLY A 8 8.61 -17.92 -0.97
CA GLY A 8 8.39 -16.51 -0.66
C GLY A 8 6.91 -16.20 -0.50
N GLU A 9 6.54 -15.51 0.59
CA GLU A 9 5.13 -15.18 0.81
C GLU A 9 4.61 -14.34 -0.38
N PRO A 10 3.45 -14.69 -0.98
CA PRO A 10 3.06 -14.18 -2.31
C PRO A 10 2.89 -12.66 -2.35
N TRP A 11 2.57 -12.01 -1.23
CA TRP A 11 2.48 -10.55 -1.11
C TRP A 11 3.83 -9.83 -1.20
N ASN A 12 4.96 -10.53 -1.00
CA ASN A 12 6.31 -9.96 -1.00
C ASN A 12 7.02 -10.09 -2.35
N GLU A 13 6.40 -10.74 -3.33
CA GLU A 13 6.95 -10.88 -4.67
C GLU A 13 7.02 -9.52 -5.38
N LEU A 14 8.19 -9.19 -5.94
CA LEU A 14 8.46 -7.90 -6.60
C LEU A 14 7.60 -7.68 -7.86
N ALA A 15 7.11 -8.76 -8.47
CA ALA A 15 6.33 -8.72 -9.70
C ALA A 15 5.18 -9.73 -9.64
N LEU A 16 4.17 -9.45 -8.82
CA LEU A 16 2.90 -10.17 -8.87
C LEU A 16 2.26 -9.97 -10.26
N PRO A 17 2.18 -11.01 -11.11
CA PRO A 17 1.61 -10.87 -12.44
C PRO A 17 0.15 -10.45 -12.30
N ALA A 18 -0.25 -9.41 -13.03
CA ALA A 18 -1.64 -9.03 -13.11
C ALA A 18 -2.45 -10.20 -13.74
N PRO A 19 -3.67 -10.46 -13.27
CA PRO A 19 -4.49 -11.52 -13.85
C PRO A 19 -4.71 -11.24 -15.34
N SER A 20 -4.55 -12.26 -16.18
CA SER A 20 -4.74 -12.21 -17.64
C SER A 20 -6.21 -12.17 -18.06
N ALA A 21 -7.13 -12.34 -17.11
CA ALA A 21 -8.58 -12.35 -17.32
C ALA A 21 -9.20 -10.96 -17.19
N GLN A 22 -10.42 -10.79 -17.73
CA GLN A 22 -11.22 -9.58 -17.58
C GLN A 22 -11.31 -9.16 -16.10
N SER A 23 -11.05 -7.88 -15.82
CA SER A 23 -11.08 -7.31 -14.47
C SER A 23 -12.49 -7.26 -13.88
N SER A 24 -13.51 -7.43 -14.71
CA SER A 24 -14.93 -7.46 -14.33
C SER A 24 -15.63 -8.71 -14.87
N VAL A 25 -16.65 -9.14 -14.14
CA VAL A 25 -17.56 -10.24 -14.48
C VAL A 25 -18.99 -9.71 -14.39
N LEU A 26 -19.85 -10.18 -15.28
CA LEU A 26 -21.28 -9.89 -15.25
C LEU A 26 -21.97 -10.86 -14.27
N LEU A 27 -22.61 -10.33 -13.23
CA LEU A 27 -23.36 -11.11 -12.25
C LEU A 27 -24.82 -10.66 -12.18
N PRO A 28 -25.76 -11.55 -11.81
CA PRO A 28 -27.14 -11.15 -11.52
C PRO A 28 -27.17 -10.03 -10.49
N ARG A 29 -28.15 -9.13 -10.61
CA ARG A 29 -28.26 -7.97 -9.75
C ARG A 29 -28.58 -8.38 -8.31
N ASP A 30 -27.60 -8.22 -7.43
CA ASP A 30 -27.75 -8.38 -5.98
C ASP A 30 -27.56 -7.01 -5.29
N PRO A 31 -28.58 -6.48 -4.59
CA PRO A 31 -28.48 -5.20 -3.90
C PRO A 31 -27.39 -5.17 -2.82
N GLN A 32 -27.11 -6.29 -2.15
CA GLN A 32 -26.06 -6.34 -1.12
C GLN A 32 -24.66 -6.25 -1.74
N LEU A 33 -24.44 -6.95 -2.86
CA LEU A 33 -23.19 -6.90 -3.60
C LEU A 33 -22.92 -5.49 -4.17
N LEU A 34 -23.99 -4.80 -4.60
CA LEU A 34 -23.91 -3.42 -5.08
C LEU A 34 -23.45 -2.44 -4.00
N GLU A 35 -24.01 -2.53 -2.80
CA GLU A 35 -23.60 -1.70 -1.66
C GLU A 35 -22.14 -1.95 -1.28
N LEU A 36 -21.71 -3.22 -1.22
CA LEU A 36 -20.33 -3.58 -0.93
C LEU A 36 -19.36 -3.09 -2.02
N CYS A 37 -19.74 -3.16 -3.29
CA CYS A 37 -18.94 -2.62 -4.40
C CYS A 37 -18.84 -1.08 -4.33
N ALA A 38 -19.93 -0.39 -3.96
CA ALA A 38 -19.90 1.06 -3.77
C ALA A 38 -18.98 1.46 -2.60
N ALA A 39 -19.05 0.74 -1.48
CA ALA A 39 -18.15 0.93 -0.33
C ALA A 39 -16.68 0.68 -0.70
N LEU A 40 -16.40 -0.42 -1.42
CA LEU A 40 -15.07 -0.73 -1.95
C LEU A 40 -14.56 0.37 -2.89
N GLY A 41 -15.41 0.89 -3.77
CA GLY A 41 -15.09 2.00 -4.66
C GLY A 41 -14.75 3.28 -3.90
N GLY A 42 -15.48 3.57 -2.81
CA GLY A 42 -15.20 4.68 -1.90
C GLY A 42 -13.85 4.54 -1.20
N ALA A 43 -13.61 3.40 -0.56
CA ALA A 43 -12.35 3.09 0.13
C ALA A 43 -11.15 3.11 -0.82
N ALA A 44 -11.31 2.63 -2.06
CA ALA A 44 -10.27 2.67 -3.07
C ALA A 44 -9.90 4.12 -3.45
N ASN A 45 -10.89 5.01 -3.54
CA ASN A 45 -10.66 6.42 -3.83
C ASN A 45 -10.00 7.15 -2.64
N GLU A 46 -10.39 6.83 -1.42
CA GLU A 46 -9.78 7.36 -0.20
C GLU A 46 -8.30 6.95 -0.10
N ALA A 47 -7.99 5.65 -0.22
CA ALA A 47 -6.63 5.15 -0.21
C ALA A 47 -5.78 5.76 -1.33
N ARG A 48 -6.36 5.96 -2.52
CA ARG A 48 -5.70 6.66 -3.63
C ARG A 48 -5.41 8.11 -3.28
N GLY A 49 -6.36 8.82 -2.66
CA GLY A 49 -6.20 10.20 -2.21
C GLY A 49 -5.06 10.34 -1.19
N ALA A 50 -4.97 9.41 -0.24
CA ALA A 50 -3.91 9.38 0.75
C ALA A 50 -2.51 9.22 0.10
N LEU A 51 -2.39 8.33 -0.90
CA LEU A 51 -1.14 8.12 -1.65
C LEU A 51 -0.76 9.31 -2.53
N GLN A 52 -1.75 10.04 -3.06
CA GLN A 52 -1.54 11.21 -3.92
C GLN A 52 -1.16 12.48 -3.17
N SER A 53 -0.92 12.40 -1.86
CA SER A 53 -0.48 13.54 -1.05
C SER A 53 0.73 14.24 -1.67
N HIS A 54 0.51 15.46 -2.16
CA HIS A 54 1.56 16.30 -2.74
C HIS A 54 2.71 16.50 -1.75
N ARG A 55 2.39 16.66 -0.47
CA ARG A 55 3.39 16.85 0.59
C ARG A 55 4.28 15.62 0.78
N LEU A 56 3.73 14.41 0.69
CA LEU A 56 4.50 13.16 0.77
C LEU A 56 5.54 13.08 -0.35
N ARG A 57 5.13 13.44 -1.57
CA ARG A 57 6.01 13.45 -2.75
C ARG A 57 7.09 14.52 -2.66
N LEU A 58 6.74 15.70 -2.15
CA LEU A 58 7.70 16.79 -1.92
C LEU A 58 8.76 16.39 -0.90
N ASP A 59 8.35 15.92 0.28
CA ASP A 59 9.29 15.52 1.35
C ASP A 59 10.17 14.34 0.92
N GLY A 60 9.61 13.37 0.18
CA GLY A 60 10.39 12.30 -0.45
C GLY A 60 11.39 12.83 -1.50
N GLY A 61 10.99 13.83 -2.30
CA GLY A 61 11.85 14.51 -3.25
C GLY A 61 13.00 15.30 -2.60
N VAL A 62 12.73 15.97 -1.47
CA VAL A 62 13.76 16.64 -0.65
C VAL A 62 14.74 15.61 -0.12
N LEU A 63 14.27 14.50 0.45
CA LEU A 63 15.11 13.42 0.97
C LEU A 63 16.05 12.90 -0.12
N ARG A 64 15.51 12.60 -1.31
CA ARG A 64 16.28 12.12 -2.46
C ARG A 64 17.30 13.14 -2.96
N SER A 65 16.95 14.42 -2.94
CA SER A 65 17.85 15.51 -3.33
C SER A 65 19.02 15.64 -2.36
N VAL A 66 18.75 15.60 -1.05
CA VAL A 66 19.77 15.57 0.01
C VAL A 66 20.68 14.36 -0.18
N LEU A 67 20.10 13.17 -0.37
CA LEU A 67 20.87 11.95 -0.59
C LEU A 67 21.80 12.06 -1.80
N ARG A 68 21.32 12.69 -2.89
CA ARG A 68 22.12 12.92 -4.10
C ARG A 68 23.29 13.86 -3.85
N VAL A 69 23.05 15.02 -3.25
CA VAL A 69 24.08 16.05 -2.99
C VAL A 69 25.16 15.53 -2.03
N PHE A 70 24.77 14.82 -0.98
CA PHE A 70 25.70 14.33 0.05
C PHE A 70 26.30 12.95 -0.23
N ARG A 71 26.03 12.38 -1.41
CA ARG A 71 26.45 11.00 -1.77
C ARG A 71 27.94 10.75 -1.62
N SER A 72 28.78 11.67 -2.09
CA SER A 72 30.24 11.52 -2.02
C SER A 72 30.78 11.71 -0.61
N ARG A 73 30.17 12.61 0.17
CA ARG A 73 30.64 13.01 1.51
C ARG A 73 30.20 12.05 2.62
N MET A 74 29.02 11.45 2.48
CA MET A 74 28.34 10.76 3.60
C MET A 74 28.10 9.26 3.38
N ARG A 75 28.69 8.65 2.34
CA ARG A 75 28.42 7.25 1.96
C ARG A 75 28.62 6.22 3.10
N LYS A 76 29.56 6.47 4.00
CA LYS A 76 29.87 5.60 5.15
C LYS A 76 29.15 6.02 6.43
N HIS A 77 28.49 7.18 6.43
CA HIS A 77 27.86 7.76 7.60
C HIS A 77 26.57 7.01 7.95
N LYS A 78 26.39 6.63 9.22
CA LYS A 78 25.26 5.80 9.69
C LYS A 78 23.88 6.45 9.46
N PRO A 79 23.60 7.71 9.85
CA PRO A 79 22.29 8.30 9.61
C PRO A 79 22.03 8.49 8.12
N TYR A 80 23.06 8.76 7.31
CA TYR A 80 22.91 8.82 5.86
C TYR A 80 22.44 7.48 5.27
N ARG A 81 22.99 6.35 5.73
CA ARG A 81 22.53 5.02 5.31
C ARG A 81 21.11 4.71 5.79
N ALA A 82 20.73 5.15 6.99
CA ALA A 82 19.37 5.00 7.48
C ALA A 82 18.38 5.81 6.62
N VAL A 83 18.74 7.04 6.26
CA VAL A 83 17.95 7.87 5.32
C VAL A 83 17.87 7.23 3.92
N GLN A 84 18.94 6.58 3.45
CA GLN A 84 18.89 5.81 2.19
C GLN A 84 17.92 4.63 2.26
N GLN A 85 17.75 3.99 3.43
CA GLN A 85 16.76 2.92 3.59
C GLN A 85 15.34 3.49 3.47
N VAL A 86 15.08 4.65 4.07
CA VAL A 86 13.80 5.36 3.92
C VAL A 86 13.48 5.66 2.45
N ASP A 87 14.41 6.26 1.69
CA ASP A 87 14.19 6.54 0.25
C ASP A 87 13.96 5.26 -0.56
N LYS A 88 14.63 4.15 -0.23
CA LYS A 88 14.38 2.85 -0.87
C LYS A 88 12.98 2.32 -0.57
N CYS A 89 12.50 2.44 0.67
CA CYS A 89 11.14 2.04 1.03
C CYS A 89 10.10 2.85 0.26
N PHE A 90 10.27 4.18 0.17
CA PHE A 90 9.41 5.03 -0.65
C PHE A 90 9.45 4.66 -2.13
N THR A 91 10.64 4.43 -2.67
CA THR A 91 10.81 4.00 -4.07
C THR A 91 10.04 2.71 -4.34
N ARG A 92 10.23 1.70 -3.48
CA ARG A 92 9.51 0.42 -3.58
C ARG A 92 7.99 0.58 -3.45
N LEU A 93 7.51 1.45 -2.57
CA LEU A 93 6.08 1.73 -2.42
C LEU A 93 5.48 2.34 -3.69
N PHE A 94 6.17 3.32 -4.31
CA PHE A 94 5.68 3.94 -5.55
C PHE A 94 5.85 3.01 -6.77
N ASP A 95 6.83 2.12 -6.77
CA ASP A 95 7.03 1.13 -7.83
C ASP A 95 5.88 0.11 -7.93
N LEU A 96 5.11 -0.09 -6.84
CA LEU A 96 3.88 -0.88 -6.88
C LEU A 96 2.79 -0.28 -7.78
N LYS A 97 2.91 1.01 -8.14
CA LYS A 97 1.94 1.76 -8.96
C LYS A 97 0.51 1.68 -8.41
N LEU A 98 0.38 1.61 -7.09
CA LEU A 98 -0.89 1.36 -6.40
C LEU A 98 -1.96 2.41 -6.75
N GLU A 99 -1.59 3.68 -6.93
CA GLU A 99 -2.52 4.73 -7.36
C GLU A 99 -3.25 4.41 -8.67
N LEU A 100 -2.55 3.84 -9.65
CA LEU A 100 -3.14 3.44 -10.93
C LEU A 100 -4.10 2.26 -10.73
N ARG A 101 -3.69 1.28 -9.93
CA ARG A 101 -4.48 0.07 -9.65
C ARG A 101 -5.74 0.37 -8.85
N LEU A 102 -5.66 1.28 -7.89
CA LEU A 102 -6.82 1.76 -7.13
C LEU A 102 -7.79 2.54 -8.03
N LYS A 103 -7.28 3.29 -9.02
CA LYS A 103 -8.13 3.93 -10.03
C LYS A 103 -8.86 2.89 -10.89
N GLU A 104 -8.17 1.83 -11.32
CA GLU A 104 -8.78 0.70 -12.05
C GLU A 104 -9.86 0.00 -11.22
N LEU A 105 -9.59 -0.25 -9.93
CA LEU A 105 -10.55 -0.84 -8.99
C LEU A 105 -11.78 0.05 -8.80
N HIS A 106 -11.57 1.34 -8.54
CA HIS A 106 -12.65 2.30 -8.39
C HIS A 106 -13.53 2.36 -9.64
N GLY A 107 -12.92 2.45 -10.83
CA GLY A 107 -13.66 2.43 -12.10
C GLY A 107 -14.46 1.16 -12.31
N SER A 108 -13.93 0.01 -11.89
CA SER A 108 -14.62 -1.29 -11.98
C SER A 108 -15.81 -1.41 -11.02
N CYS A 109 -15.83 -0.61 -9.94
CA CYS A 109 -16.92 -0.59 -8.96
C CYS A 109 -17.99 0.46 -9.32
N THR A 110 -17.62 1.54 -10.00
CA THR A 110 -18.52 2.66 -10.34
C THR A 110 -19.06 2.64 -11.77
N SER A 111 -18.51 1.79 -12.65
CA SER A 111 -19.06 1.54 -13.99
C SER A 111 -20.35 0.71 -13.90
N LEU A 112 -21.37 1.26 -13.26
CA LEU A 112 -22.75 0.81 -13.37
C LEU A 112 -23.26 1.37 -14.70
N PRO A 113 -23.57 0.53 -15.72
CA PRO A 113 -24.23 1.05 -16.90
C PRO A 113 -25.63 1.53 -16.49
N GLU A 114 -25.80 2.85 -16.43
CA GLU A 114 -27.12 3.50 -16.36
C GLU A 114 -27.96 3.26 -17.64
N SER A 115 -27.42 2.56 -18.62
CA SER A 115 -28.09 2.24 -19.87
C SER A 115 -27.75 0.82 -20.30
N MET A 116 -28.60 -0.13 -19.93
CA MET A 116 -29.06 -1.30 -20.69
C MET A 116 -29.98 -2.08 -19.74
N ALA A 117 -31.24 -2.24 -20.12
CA ALA A 117 -32.31 -2.89 -19.36
C ALA A 117 -32.09 -4.40 -19.17
N GLY A 118 -31.07 -4.79 -18.39
CA GLY A 118 -30.73 -6.17 -18.09
C GLY A 118 -30.48 -6.39 -16.59
N ASP A 119 -30.86 -7.56 -16.12
CA ASP A 119 -30.84 -7.99 -14.71
C ASP A 119 -29.42 -8.27 -14.17
N ALA A 120 -28.38 -7.66 -14.75
CA ALA A 120 -26.99 -8.03 -14.52
C ALA A 120 -26.04 -6.82 -14.43
N VAL A 121 -25.09 -6.89 -13.48
CA VAL A 121 -24.17 -5.82 -13.09
C VAL A 121 -22.72 -6.27 -13.29
N TYR A 122 -21.85 -5.35 -13.72
CA TYR A 122 -20.40 -5.58 -13.76
C TYR A 122 -19.79 -5.46 -12.36
N VAL A 123 -19.17 -6.53 -11.89
CA VAL A 123 -18.51 -6.62 -10.58
C VAL A 123 -17.06 -7.04 -10.78
N PRO A 124 -16.10 -6.58 -9.95
CA PRO A 124 -14.71 -7.00 -10.06
C PRO A 124 -14.55 -8.53 -9.97
N SER A 125 -13.70 -9.10 -10.83
CA SER A 125 -13.47 -10.55 -10.86
C SER A 125 -12.71 -11.04 -9.62
N ARG A 126 -12.98 -12.27 -9.18
CA ARG A 126 -12.26 -12.91 -8.05
C ARG A 126 -10.73 -12.84 -8.16
N PRO A 127 -10.08 -13.23 -9.28
CA PRO A 127 -8.62 -13.18 -9.37
C PRO A 127 -8.08 -11.74 -9.32
N PHE A 128 -8.86 -10.75 -9.77
CA PHE A 128 -8.51 -9.34 -9.64
C PHE A 128 -8.60 -8.86 -8.19
N LEU A 129 -9.64 -9.25 -7.46
CA LEU A 129 -9.79 -8.95 -6.03
C LEU A 129 -8.67 -9.62 -5.20
N GLU A 130 -8.36 -10.89 -5.44
CA GLU A 130 -7.27 -11.61 -4.76
C GLU A 130 -5.91 -10.95 -5.03
N TRP A 131 -5.65 -10.54 -6.27
CA TRP A 131 -4.43 -9.81 -6.63
C TRP A 131 -4.34 -8.46 -5.92
N MET A 132 -5.44 -7.71 -5.91
CA MET A 132 -5.50 -6.43 -5.22
C MET A 132 -5.32 -6.58 -3.70
N ALA A 133 -5.89 -7.64 -3.10
CA ALA A 133 -5.67 -7.97 -1.69
C ALA A 133 -4.17 -8.14 -1.38
N LEU A 134 -3.46 -8.92 -2.20
CA LEU A 134 -2.02 -9.15 -2.04
C LEU A 134 -1.23 -7.85 -2.18
N LEU A 135 -1.58 -6.99 -3.14
CA LEU A 135 -0.96 -5.68 -3.31
C LEU A 135 -1.18 -4.77 -2.10
N VAL A 136 -2.42 -4.72 -1.57
CA VAL A 136 -2.76 -3.92 -0.39
C VAL A 136 -2.03 -4.43 0.85
N MET A 137 -1.92 -5.75 1.03
CA MET A 137 -1.14 -6.36 2.11
C MET A 137 0.35 -5.99 2.01
N GLY A 138 0.95 -6.14 0.83
CA GLY A 138 2.34 -5.79 0.59
C GLY A 138 2.62 -4.29 0.76
N ALA A 139 1.73 -3.44 0.25
CA ALA A 139 1.80 -1.99 0.45
C ALA A 139 1.71 -1.61 1.93
N SER A 140 0.80 -2.23 2.68
CA SER A 140 0.63 -1.97 4.11
C SER A 140 1.89 -2.32 4.90
N LYS A 141 2.50 -3.50 4.64
CA LYS A 141 3.79 -3.86 5.24
C LYS A 141 4.91 -2.90 4.84
N LEU A 142 4.95 -2.43 3.58
CA LEU A 142 5.94 -1.45 3.15
C LEU A 142 5.76 -0.10 3.84
N VAL A 143 4.53 0.38 4.00
CA VAL A 143 4.22 1.63 4.70
C VAL A 143 4.62 1.51 6.18
N LEU A 144 4.23 0.41 6.85
CA LEU A 144 4.62 0.14 8.23
C LEU A 144 6.14 0.08 8.39
N HIS A 145 6.83 -0.63 7.50
CA HIS A 145 8.30 -0.68 7.49
C HIS A 145 8.93 0.69 7.22
N THR A 146 8.29 1.52 6.39
CA THR A 146 8.73 2.90 6.13
C THR A 146 8.68 3.73 7.40
N VAL A 147 7.60 3.63 8.19
CA VAL A 147 7.49 4.31 9.50
C VAL A 147 8.65 3.90 10.41
N ALA A 148 8.89 2.60 10.59
CA ALA A 148 9.98 2.10 11.43
C ALA A 148 11.37 2.58 10.95
N MET A 149 11.60 2.63 9.63
CA MET A 149 12.85 3.15 9.08
C MET A 149 12.98 4.67 9.28
N CYS A 150 11.89 5.42 9.16
CA CYS A 150 11.90 6.86 9.43
C CYS A 150 12.19 7.15 10.91
N GLU A 151 11.59 6.42 11.85
CA GLU A 151 11.86 6.55 13.29
C GLU A 151 13.32 6.23 13.62
N ARG A 152 13.85 5.12 13.09
CA ARG A 152 15.25 4.76 13.26
C ARG A 152 16.19 5.84 12.69
N ALA A 153 15.90 6.34 11.49
CA ALA A 153 16.69 7.40 10.87
C ALA A 153 16.61 8.69 11.69
N PHE A 154 15.43 9.04 12.20
CA PHE A 154 15.19 10.22 13.02
C PHE A 154 16.04 10.19 14.29
N LEU A 155 16.05 9.07 15.02
CA LEU A 155 16.85 8.93 16.24
C LEU A 155 18.35 9.08 15.97
N LEU A 156 18.85 8.49 14.87
CA LEU A 156 20.25 8.63 14.47
C LEU A 156 20.59 10.07 14.09
N VAL A 157 19.74 10.73 13.29
CA VAL A 157 19.94 12.12 12.89
C VAL A 157 19.91 13.05 14.11
N LEU A 158 18.97 12.84 15.04
CA LEU A 158 18.86 13.60 16.28
C LEU A 158 20.09 13.41 17.17
N HIS A 159 20.62 12.18 17.25
CA HIS A 159 21.86 11.91 17.97
C HIS A 159 23.04 12.71 17.40
N HIS A 160 23.21 12.72 16.07
CA HIS A 160 24.27 13.50 15.43
C HIS A 160 24.04 15.03 15.54
N LEU A 161 22.79 15.47 15.66
CA LEU A 161 22.48 16.87 15.95
C LEU A 161 22.95 17.28 17.36
N HIS A 162 22.80 16.40 18.36
CA HIS A 162 23.31 16.64 19.72
C HIS A 162 24.84 16.62 19.79
N LEU A 163 25.52 15.97 18.84
CA LEU A 163 26.98 16.02 18.69
C LEU A 163 27.44 17.28 17.93
N GLU A 164 26.51 18.19 17.59
CA GLU A 164 26.76 19.42 16.82
C GLU A 164 27.37 19.18 15.42
N GLU A 165 27.23 17.96 14.89
CA GLU A 165 27.72 17.60 13.57
C GLU A 165 26.69 17.98 12.51
N TYR A 166 27.13 18.64 11.44
CA TYR A 166 26.29 18.95 10.26
C TYR A 166 24.89 19.52 10.62
N ILE A 167 24.85 20.47 11.56
CA ILE A 167 23.63 20.99 12.20
C ILE A 167 22.51 21.26 11.19
N THR A 168 22.79 22.03 10.12
CA THR A 168 21.80 22.38 9.10
C THR A 168 21.20 21.16 8.39
N LEU A 169 22.04 20.18 8.05
CA LEU A 169 21.60 18.94 7.39
C LEU A 169 20.76 18.09 8.33
N ASN A 170 21.23 17.89 9.55
CA ASN A 170 20.54 17.05 10.52
C ASN A 170 19.21 17.70 10.96
N LEU A 171 19.15 19.01 11.13
CA LEU A 171 17.90 19.74 11.39
C LEU A 171 16.89 19.56 10.24
N LEU A 172 17.33 19.71 8.99
CA LEU A 172 16.50 19.47 7.81
C LEU A 172 15.97 18.03 7.78
N LEU A 173 16.84 17.04 8.00
CA LEU A 173 16.47 15.62 7.99
C LEU A 173 15.50 15.29 9.13
N THR A 174 15.70 15.80 10.34
CA THR A 174 14.77 15.66 11.46
C THR A 174 13.38 16.16 11.10
N ALA A 175 13.29 17.33 10.46
CA ALA A 175 12.02 17.92 10.03
C ALA A 175 11.33 17.10 8.93
N VAL A 176 12.08 16.60 7.95
CA VAL A 176 11.54 15.77 6.86
C VAL A 176 11.10 14.40 7.37
N LEU A 177 11.93 13.70 8.15
CA LEU A 177 11.64 12.35 8.64
C LEU A 177 10.42 12.33 9.57
N SER A 178 10.30 13.30 10.47
CA SER A 178 9.13 13.42 11.35
C SER A 178 7.83 13.63 10.58
N ARG A 179 7.83 14.50 9.56
CA ARG A 179 6.68 14.69 8.67
C ARG A 179 6.34 13.43 7.88
N LEU A 180 7.33 12.74 7.32
CA LEU A 180 7.12 11.50 6.58
C LEU A 180 6.49 10.42 7.48
N CYS A 181 6.95 10.24 8.73
CA CYS A 181 6.31 9.32 9.69
C CYS A 181 4.81 9.62 9.85
N VAL A 182 4.47 10.89 10.09
CA VAL A 182 3.09 11.32 10.32
C VAL A 182 2.24 11.11 9.06
N MET A 183 2.79 11.36 7.87
CA MET A 183 2.07 11.16 6.61
C MET A 183 1.87 9.69 6.23
N CYS A 184 2.73 8.78 6.68
CA CYS A 184 2.57 7.34 6.43
C CYS A 184 1.38 6.74 7.21
N LYS A 185 1.05 7.26 8.39
CA LYS A 185 -0.05 6.76 9.24
C LYS A 185 -1.43 6.77 8.55
N PRO A 186 -1.93 7.90 8.01
CA PRO A 186 -3.23 7.92 7.33
C PRO A 186 -3.25 7.03 6.08
N ILE A 187 -2.11 6.84 5.40
CA ILE A 187 -2.02 5.90 4.27
C ILE A 187 -2.24 4.48 4.77
N LEU A 188 -1.60 4.09 5.86
CA LEU A 188 -1.75 2.76 6.44
C LEU A 188 -3.20 2.49 6.88
N LEU A 189 -3.84 3.46 7.54
CA LEU A 189 -5.26 3.35 7.94
C LEU A 189 -6.17 3.19 6.73
N ALA A 190 -5.97 3.99 5.67
CA ALA A 190 -6.76 3.90 4.45
C ALA A 190 -6.57 2.55 3.72
N LEU A 191 -5.36 1.98 3.76
CA LEU A 191 -5.10 0.64 3.20
C LEU A 191 -5.77 -0.47 4.02
N VAL A 192 -5.82 -0.34 5.35
CA VAL A 192 -6.53 -1.29 6.22
C VAL A 192 -8.04 -1.23 5.99
N GLY A 193 -8.62 -0.03 5.89
CA GLY A 193 -10.04 0.15 5.55
C GLY A 193 -10.38 -0.37 4.15
N LEU A 194 -9.51 -0.13 3.16
CA LEU A 194 -9.66 -0.72 1.84
C LEU A 194 -9.65 -2.25 1.88
N TYR A 195 -8.76 -2.84 2.68
CA TYR A 195 -8.67 -4.29 2.80
C TYR A 195 -9.93 -4.91 3.40
N SER A 196 -10.55 -4.27 4.40
CA SER A 196 -11.79 -4.79 5.00
C SER A 196 -12.93 -4.83 3.98
N GLU A 197 -13.09 -3.77 3.17
CA GLU A 197 -14.11 -3.74 2.10
C GLU A 197 -13.80 -4.78 1.02
N LEU A 198 -12.53 -4.90 0.63
CA LEU A 198 -12.10 -5.87 -0.37
C LEU A 198 -12.37 -7.30 0.12
N ARG A 199 -12.14 -7.58 1.40
CA ARG A 199 -12.40 -8.88 2.02
C ARG A 199 -13.89 -9.19 2.05
N ALA A 200 -14.75 -8.21 2.32
CA ALA A 200 -16.19 -8.38 2.30
C ALA A 200 -16.69 -8.78 0.89
N VAL A 201 -16.27 -8.07 -0.15
CA VAL A 201 -16.59 -8.40 -1.55
C VAL A 201 -15.99 -9.75 -1.96
N LEU A 202 -14.77 -10.06 -1.54
CA LEU A 202 -14.13 -11.32 -1.89
C LEU A 202 -14.84 -12.53 -1.27
N ARG A 203 -15.41 -12.40 -0.06
CA ARG A 203 -16.22 -13.46 0.57
C ARG A 203 -17.52 -13.73 -0.20
N THR A 204 -18.22 -12.68 -0.65
CA THR A 204 -19.46 -12.83 -1.44
C THR A 204 -19.16 -13.41 -2.82
N VAL A 205 -18.16 -12.90 -3.53
CA VAL A 205 -17.78 -13.39 -4.87
C VAL A 205 -17.21 -14.81 -4.83
N SER A 206 -16.52 -15.21 -3.76
CA SER A 206 -15.98 -16.57 -3.60
C SER A 206 -17.07 -17.64 -3.57
N SER A 207 -18.27 -17.29 -3.11
CA SER A 207 -19.43 -18.20 -3.13
C SER A 207 -20.05 -18.36 -4.52
N LEU A 208 -19.82 -17.38 -5.41
CA LEU A 208 -20.54 -17.25 -6.67
C LEU A 208 -19.76 -17.78 -7.88
N HIS A 209 -18.45 -17.56 -8.01
CA HIS A 209 -17.62 -18.15 -9.09
C HIS A 209 -16.10 -17.83 -8.92
N GLY A 210 -15.24 -18.67 -9.51
CA GLY A 210 -13.90 -18.26 -9.97
C GLY A 210 -12.73 -19.18 -9.60
N VAL A 211 -11.80 -19.36 -10.56
CA VAL A 211 -10.48 -19.97 -10.32
C VAL A 211 -9.68 -19.04 -9.42
N SER A 212 -9.28 -19.51 -8.24
CA SER A 212 -8.40 -18.76 -7.36
C SER A 212 -7.01 -18.60 -7.99
N MET A 213 -6.51 -17.37 -7.96
CA MET A 213 -5.15 -17.01 -8.38
C MET A 213 -4.14 -17.40 -7.30
N ALA A 214 -4.46 -17.15 -6.03
CA ALA A 214 -3.61 -17.45 -4.89
C ALA A 214 -3.92 -18.84 -4.31
N LYS A 215 -3.67 -19.90 -5.09
CA LYS A 215 -3.92 -21.29 -4.64
C LYS A 215 -3.11 -21.60 -3.38
N GLY A 216 -3.80 -21.89 -2.27
CA GLY A 216 -3.18 -22.28 -1.00
C GLY A 216 -2.75 -21.13 -0.08
N PHE A 217 -3.05 -19.87 -0.44
CA PHE A 217 -2.85 -18.73 0.45
C PHE A 217 -4.14 -18.37 1.17
N GLU A 218 -4.11 -18.41 2.50
CA GLU A 218 -5.22 -17.95 3.33
C GLU A 218 -5.07 -16.46 3.61
N PHE A 219 -6.01 -15.67 3.09
CA PHE A 219 -6.08 -14.25 3.37
C PHE A 219 -6.51 -14.02 4.83
N PRO A 220 -5.79 -13.16 5.58
CA PRO A 220 -6.17 -12.81 6.95
C PRO A 220 -7.55 -12.14 6.98
N ASP A 221 -8.30 -12.36 8.06
CA ASP A 221 -9.63 -11.74 8.20
C ASP A 221 -9.55 -10.27 8.60
N ALA A 222 -8.55 -9.91 9.42
CA ALA A 222 -8.25 -8.55 9.81
C ALA A 222 -6.80 -8.21 9.43
N LEU A 223 -6.61 -7.20 8.58
CA LEU A 223 -5.27 -6.78 8.18
C LEU A 223 -4.47 -6.19 9.35
N ALA A 224 -5.15 -5.46 10.25
CA ALA A 224 -4.54 -4.87 11.44
C ALA A 224 -3.86 -5.94 12.32
N GLU A 225 -4.54 -7.06 12.59
CA GLU A 225 -3.98 -8.17 13.38
C GLU A 225 -2.79 -8.82 12.68
N TRP A 226 -2.85 -8.96 11.34
CA TRP A 226 -1.76 -9.51 10.55
C TRP A 226 -0.53 -8.61 10.48
N LEU A 227 -0.72 -7.28 10.51
CA LEU A 227 0.38 -6.31 10.57
C LEU A 227 1.12 -6.35 11.90
N GLY A 228 0.46 -6.81 12.98
CA GLY A 228 1.05 -6.99 14.29
C GLY A 228 0.98 -5.74 15.16
N PRO A 229 1.65 -5.76 16.34
CA PRO A 229 1.49 -4.75 17.38
C PRO A 229 2.10 -3.38 17.05
N ASP A 230 2.88 -3.29 15.98
CA ASP A 230 3.51 -2.04 15.53
C ASP A 230 2.55 -1.17 14.67
N PHE A 231 1.35 -1.69 14.36
CA PHE A 231 0.27 -0.98 13.66
C PHE A 231 -0.45 0.03 14.57
#